data_AF-A0A7M3ZZK1-F1
#
_entry.id   AF-A0A7M3ZZK1-F1
#
_cell.length_a   1.000
_cell.length_b   1.000
_cell.length_c   1.000
_cell.angle_alpha   90.00
_cell.angle_beta   90.00
_cell.angle_gamma   90.00
#
_symmetry.space_group_name_H-M   'P 1'
#
loop_
_entity.id
_entity.type
_entity.pdbx_description
1 polymer ?
#
loop_
_entity_poly.entity_id
_entity_poly.type
_entity_poly.pdbx_seq_one_letter_code
_entity_poly.pdbx_strand_id
1 'polypeptide(L)'
;LSPVNTDGPAEGHADGASPVAEPVENTTNSGAAALLLTPVEAPQKTTIEPAVQPQVDLAKAALDAAQAVATNTPQSTMSNAISNQDVAWFNQGVQLIDDKKYREALSCFDRALPAFAGDDAMIIRILNNRGNAYYFLEEYPKCVESYHQAMLIRPTEVRGETLYNMGTAYAEMERYKDAIKCFEQAIPRGLSEEAKRRAKDQIRRCNILQKAVDKKRKKR
;
A
#
# COMPACT_ATOMS: atom_id res chain seq x y z
N LEU A 1 -5.07 -34.88 68.52
CA LEU A 1 -4.03 -33.85 68.31
C LEU A 1 -4.68 -32.80 67.40
N SER A 2 -5.65 -32.02 67.87
CA SER A 2 -5.52 -30.78 68.68
C SER A 2 -4.72 -29.66 67.97
N PRO A 3 -5.32 -28.47 67.76
CA PRO A 3 -4.76 -27.30 67.07
C PRO A 3 -4.27 -26.21 68.05
N VAL A 4 -3.45 -25.25 67.59
CA VAL A 4 -3.06 -23.98 68.28
C VAL A 4 -2.57 -23.02 67.16
N ASN A 5 -3.32 -22.04 66.63
CA ASN A 5 -3.71 -20.69 67.12
C ASN A 5 -2.72 -19.94 68.04
N THR A 6 -2.35 -18.72 67.66
CA THR A 6 -2.31 -17.48 68.47
C THR A 6 -1.96 -16.34 67.48
N ASP A 7 -2.86 -15.40 67.16
CA ASP A 7 -3.48 -14.31 67.94
C ASP A 7 -2.82 -12.96 67.62
N GLY A 8 -3.66 -11.96 67.31
CA GLY A 8 -3.33 -10.57 66.93
C GLY A 8 -2.93 -9.68 68.13
N PRO A 9 -3.40 -8.42 68.29
CA PRO A 9 -4.37 -7.66 67.48
C PRO A 9 -4.09 -6.12 67.34
N ALA A 10 -5.02 -5.43 66.64
CA ALA A 10 -5.58 -4.07 66.88
C ALA A 10 -4.63 -2.84 66.81
N GLU A 11 -5.01 -1.61 66.43
CA GLU A 11 -6.22 -0.77 66.41
C GLU A 11 -6.05 0.25 65.25
N GLY A 12 -7.01 0.97 64.66
CA GLY A 12 -8.39 1.29 64.96
C GLY A 12 -8.71 2.70 64.43
N HIS A 13 -9.85 2.84 63.72
CA HIS A 13 -10.78 4.00 63.70
C HIS A 13 -10.28 5.38 63.19
N ALA A 14 -11.08 6.26 62.58
CA ALA A 14 -12.43 6.25 62.02
C ALA A 14 -12.68 7.61 61.32
N ASP A 15 -13.64 7.61 60.40
CA ASP A 15 -14.64 8.64 60.09
C ASP A 15 -14.29 10.13 59.85
N GLY A 16 -14.98 10.70 58.85
CA GLY A 16 -15.37 12.12 58.91
C GLY A 16 -15.68 12.83 57.60
N ALA A 17 -16.86 12.59 57.03
CA ALA A 17 -17.83 13.57 56.49
C ALA A 17 -17.38 14.84 55.69
N SER A 18 -17.95 14.99 54.48
CA SER A 18 -18.30 16.28 53.80
C SER A 18 -19.35 17.09 54.62
N PRO A 19 -19.91 18.28 54.23
CA PRO A 19 -19.78 19.14 53.03
C PRO A 19 -19.76 20.70 53.31
N VAL A 20 -19.96 21.54 52.26
CA VAL A 20 -20.69 22.85 52.21
C VAL A 20 -19.93 24.18 51.97
N ALA A 21 -20.32 24.81 50.84
CA ALA A 21 -20.57 26.24 50.48
C ALA A 21 -19.49 27.35 50.35
N GLU A 22 -19.66 28.07 49.22
CA GLU A 22 -19.30 29.44 48.77
C GLU A 22 -19.73 30.58 49.73
N PRO A 23 -19.46 31.92 49.54
CA PRO A 23 -19.22 32.74 48.31
C PRO A 23 -18.02 33.74 48.44
N VAL A 24 -17.63 34.64 47.51
CA VAL A 24 -18.25 35.94 47.12
C VAL A 24 -17.52 36.54 45.89
N GLU A 25 -18.30 36.84 44.85
CA GLU A 25 -18.38 38.04 43.97
C GLU A 25 -17.24 39.11 43.97
N ASN A 26 -17.02 39.96 42.96
CA ASN A 26 -17.49 40.23 41.59
C ASN A 26 -16.90 41.64 41.27
N THR A 27 -16.47 41.95 40.04
CA THR A 27 -16.79 43.24 39.39
C THR A 27 -16.27 43.28 37.94
N THR A 28 -17.23 43.24 36.99
CA THR A 28 -17.46 44.24 35.91
C THR A 28 -16.31 44.53 34.91
N ASN A 29 -16.49 44.72 33.60
CA ASN A 29 -17.63 44.89 32.69
C ASN A 29 -17.00 44.84 31.27
N SER A 30 -17.59 44.12 30.30
CA SER A 30 -18.47 44.65 29.24
C SER A 30 -17.79 45.11 27.95
N GLY A 31 -18.40 44.71 26.83
CA GLY A 31 -18.15 45.18 25.47
C GLY A 31 -18.05 44.03 24.46
N ALA A 32 -19.12 43.24 24.23
CA ALA A 32 -20.03 43.41 23.08
C ALA A 32 -19.27 43.61 21.74
N ALA A 33 -19.12 42.55 20.94
CA ALA A 33 -20.01 42.24 19.81
C ALA A 33 -19.97 43.28 18.67
N ALA A 34 -19.24 42.97 17.59
CA ALA A 34 -19.60 43.34 16.22
C ALA A 34 -18.70 42.64 15.19
N LEU A 35 -19.30 41.68 14.49
CA LEU A 35 -19.16 41.41 13.05
C LEU A 35 -18.13 42.25 12.27
N LEU A 36 -17.04 41.62 11.83
CA LEU A 36 -16.47 41.91 10.52
C LEU A 36 -16.08 40.59 9.83
N LEU A 37 -16.81 40.31 8.76
CA LEU A 37 -16.43 39.35 7.73
C LEU A 37 -15.05 39.70 7.19
N THR A 38 -14.11 38.76 7.27
CA THR A 38 -12.99 38.68 6.32
C THR A 38 -13.03 37.29 5.69
N PRO A 39 -13.04 37.16 4.35
CA PRO A 39 -13.11 35.86 3.69
C PRO A 39 -11.83 35.07 3.98
N VAL A 40 -11.95 33.91 4.61
CA VAL A 40 -10.86 32.92 4.59
C VAL A 40 -10.80 32.39 3.16
N GLU A 41 -9.68 32.68 2.53
CA GLU A 41 -9.35 32.38 1.15
C GLU A 41 -9.58 30.90 0.84
N ALA A 42 -10.32 30.62 -0.22
CA ALA A 42 -10.63 29.26 -0.67
C ALA A 42 -9.32 28.47 -0.90
N PRO A 43 -9.29 27.16 -0.59
CA PRO A 43 -8.13 26.34 -0.92
C PRO A 43 -7.85 26.46 -2.42
N GLN A 44 -6.64 26.91 -2.73
CA GLN A 44 -6.20 27.10 -4.10
C GLN A 44 -6.42 25.81 -4.88
N LYS A 45 -7.12 25.96 -6.01
CA LYS A 45 -7.39 24.90 -6.96
C LYS A 45 -6.04 24.47 -7.53
N THR A 46 -5.44 23.44 -6.92
CA THR A 46 -4.25 22.79 -7.47
C THR A 46 -4.61 22.35 -8.87
N THR A 47 -4.03 23.02 -9.86
CA THR A 47 -4.09 22.61 -11.26
C THR A 47 -3.59 21.17 -11.31
N ILE A 48 -4.52 20.25 -11.53
CA ILE A 48 -4.19 18.85 -11.79
C ILE A 48 -3.49 18.87 -13.15
N GLU A 49 -2.16 18.89 -13.14
CA GLU A 49 -1.39 18.52 -14.33
C GLU A 49 -1.93 17.18 -14.83
N PRO A 50 -2.20 17.03 -16.14
CA PRO A 50 -2.71 15.77 -16.65
C PRO A 50 -1.67 14.70 -16.32
N ALA A 51 -2.01 13.82 -15.38
CA ALA A 51 -1.21 12.66 -15.05
C ALA A 51 -0.84 11.98 -16.36
N VAL A 52 0.45 11.99 -16.71
CA VAL A 52 0.97 11.23 -17.83
C VAL A 52 0.80 9.78 -17.43
N GLN A 53 -0.35 9.20 -17.77
CA GLN A 53 -0.69 7.83 -17.41
C GLN A 53 0.26 6.92 -18.17
N PRO A 54 1.12 6.14 -17.49
CA PRO A 54 2.13 5.34 -18.17
C PRO A 54 1.41 4.24 -18.93
N GLN A 55 1.20 4.42 -20.23
CA GLN A 55 0.69 3.39 -21.10
C GLN A 55 1.68 2.23 -21.07
N VAL A 56 1.16 1.02 -20.92
CA VAL A 56 1.95 -0.17 -20.70
C VAL A 56 2.65 -0.53 -22.01
N ASP A 57 3.86 -0.03 -22.17
CA ASP A 57 4.78 -0.42 -23.23
C ASP A 57 5.97 -1.12 -22.61
N LEU A 58 5.78 -2.41 -22.27
CA LEU A 58 6.82 -3.23 -21.62
C LEU A 58 8.06 -3.39 -22.52
N ALA A 59 7.91 -3.28 -23.84
CA ALA A 59 9.05 -3.30 -24.76
C ALA A 59 9.91 -2.04 -24.57
N LYS A 60 9.25 -0.89 -24.38
CA LYS A 60 9.91 0.35 -23.99
C LYS A 60 10.46 0.31 -22.57
N ALA A 61 9.75 -0.24 -21.58
CA ALA A 61 10.26 -0.38 -20.22
C ALA A 61 11.50 -1.28 -20.14
N ALA A 62 11.56 -2.36 -20.95
CA ALA A 62 12.74 -3.20 -21.08
C ALA A 62 13.91 -2.49 -21.79
N LEU A 63 13.61 -1.60 -22.75
CA LEU A 63 14.61 -0.82 -23.49
C LEU A 63 15.16 0.37 -22.67
N ASP A 64 14.29 1.07 -21.94
CA ASP A 64 14.62 2.19 -21.06
C ASP A 64 15.38 1.69 -19.82
N ALA A 65 15.04 0.51 -19.28
CA ALA A 65 15.80 -0.14 -18.19
C ALA A 65 17.24 -0.50 -18.61
N ALA A 66 17.47 -0.84 -19.89
CA ALA A 66 18.82 -1.06 -20.41
C ALA A 66 19.64 0.24 -20.54
N GLN A 67 18.99 1.42 -20.52
CA GLN A 67 19.62 2.73 -20.68
C GLN A 67 19.68 3.55 -19.38
N ALA A 68 18.90 3.22 -18.35
CA ALA A 68 18.75 4.02 -17.13
C ALA A 68 19.65 3.59 -15.95
N VAL A 69 20.63 2.69 -16.13
CA VAL A 69 21.56 2.27 -15.05
C VAL A 69 22.67 3.31 -14.79
N ALA A 70 22.41 4.59 -15.06
CA ALA A 70 23.33 5.67 -14.71
C ALA A 70 22.56 6.86 -14.12
N THR A 71 22.94 7.23 -12.90
CA THR A 71 22.65 8.50 -12.19
C THR A 71 21.32 8.58 -11.41
N ASN A 72 21.35 8.09 -10.17
CA ASN A 72 21.17 8.91 -8.95
C ASN A 72 20.84 8.00 -7.75
N THR A 73 21.84 7.71 -6.94
CA THR A 73 21.67 7.13 -5.60
C THR A 73 22.10 8.15 -4.56
N PRO A 74 21.20 8.71 -3.73
CA PRO A 74 21.62 9.33 -2.48
C PRO A 74 22.14 8.22 -1.55
N GLN A 75 23.43 8.29 -1.28
CA GLN A 75 24.20 7.33 -0.50
C GLN A 75 23.76 7.37 0.97
N SER A 76 22.91 6.42 1.36
CA SER A 76 22.68 6.07 2.76
C SER A 76 23.38 4.74 3.01
N THR A 77 24.47 4.80 3.79
CA THR A 77 25.28 3.64 4.19
C THR A 77 24.43 2.68 5.04
N MET A 78 23.83 1.67 4.41
CA MET A 78 23.25 0.53 5.11
C MET A 78 24.20 -0.67 4.93
N SER A 79 24.54 -1.29 6.05
CA SER A 79 25.48 -2.40 6.19
C SER A 79 25.24 -3.52 5.15
N ASN A 80 26.30 -3.96 4.48
CA ASN A 80 26.29 -4.96 3.41
C ASN A 80 26.08 -6.42 3.88
N ALA A 81 25.45 -6.61 5.05
CA ALA A 81 25.10 -7.92 5.58
C ALA A 81 23.59 -8.01 5.72
N ILE A 82 22.93 -8.75 4.82
CA ILE A 82 21.51 -9.12 4.95
C ILE A 82 21.37 -9.82 6.31
N SER A 83 20.66 -9.19 7.25
CA SER A 83 20.48 -9.77 8.57
C SER A 83 19.35 -10.80 8.54
N ASN A 84 19.39 -11.80 9.43
CA ASN A 84 18.29 -12.75 9.58
C ASN A 84 16.94 -12.05 9.87
N GLN A 85 17.00 -10.85 10.47
CA GLN A 85 15.82 -10.03 10.77
C GLN A 85 15.16 -9.49 9.48
N ASP A 86 15.93 -9.21 8.43
CA ASP A 86 15.40 -8.68 7.17
C ASP A 86 14.66 -9.75 6.36
N VAL A 87 15.23 -10.97 6.34
CA VAL A 87 14.56 -12.15 5.80
C VAL A 87 13.29 -12.47 6.61
N ALA A 88 13.32 -12.28 7.93
CA ALA A 88 12.14 -12.46 8.78
C ALA A 88 11.02 -11.46 8.44
N TRP A 89 11.35 -10.18 8.19
CA TRP A 89 10.36 -9.19 7.74
C TRP A 89 9.68 -9.59 6.43
N PHE A 90 10.45 -10.06 5.44
CA PHE A 90 9.86 -10.54 4.19
C PHE A 90 8.92 -11.73 4.42
N ASN A 91 9.37 -12.75 5.15
CA ASN A 91 8.56 -13.95 5.40
C ASN A 91 7.30 -13.63 6.21
N GLN A 92 7.40 -12.75 7.20
CA GLN A 92 6.25 -12.26 7.97
C GLN A 92 5.27 -11.50 7.06
N GLY A 93 5.77 -10.65 6.16
CA GLY A 93 4.95 -9.94 5.19
C GLY A 93 4.15 -10.90 4.31
N VAL A 94 4.78 -11.98 3.83
CA VAL A 94 4.10 -13.03 3.05
C VAL A 94 3.02 -13.72 3.88
N GLN A 95 3.32 -14.11 5.12
CA GLN A 95 2.31 -14.72 6.00
C GLN A 95 1.12 -13.78 6.25
N LEU A 96 1.37 -12.48 6.43
CA LEU A 96 0.32 -11.49 6.63
C LEU A 96 -0.57 -11.31 5.39
N ILE A 97 -0.06 -11.57 4.17
CA ILE A 97 -0.89 -11.63 2.96
C ILE A 97 -1.88 -12.79 3.06
N ASP A 98 -1.42 -13.98 3.48
CA ASP A 98 -2.26 -15.17 3.65
C ASP A 98 -3.31 -14.96 4.75
N ASP A 99 -2.94 -14.26 5.82
CA ASP A 99 -3.83 -13.85 6.91
C ASP A 99 -4.76 -12.67 6.54
N LYS A 100 -4.68 -12.16 5.29
CA LYS A 100 -5.46 -11.01 4.77
C LYS A 100 -5.19 -9.69 5.48
N LYS A 101 -4.06 -9.57 6.17
CA LYS A 101 -3.61 -8.38 6.91
C LYS A 101 -2.71 -7.51 6.02
N TYR A 102 -3.30 -6.99 4.95
CA TYR A 102 -2.53 -6.38 3.85
C TYR A 102 -1.75 -5.12 4.23
N ARG A 103 -2.30 -4.24 5.09
CA ARG A 103 -1.58 -3.03 5.54
C ARG A 103 -0.35 -3.35 6.42
N GLU A 104 -0.47 -4.39 7.24
CA GLU A 104 0.63 -4.88 8.06
C GLU A 104 1.70 -5.54 7.19
N ALA A 105 1.28 -6.32 6.18
CA ALA A 105 2.19 -6.90 5.20
C ALA A 105 3.01 -5.82 4.47
N LEU A 106 2.37 -4.73 4.03
CA LEU A 106 3.07 -3.59 3.43
C LEU A 106 4.15 -3.01 4.34
N SER A 107 3.83 -2.85 5.63
CA SER A 107 4.80 -2.34 6.62
C SER A 107 6.01 -3.27 6.77
N CYS A 108 5.80 -4.59 6.67
CA CYS A 108 6.89 -5.57 6.68
C CYS A 108 7.75 -5.47 5.40
N PHE A 109 7.14 -5.32 4.23
CA PHE A 109 7.87 -5.18 2.96
C PHE A 109 8.69 -3.89 2.91
N ASP A 110 8.14 -2.77 3.39
CA ASP A 110 8.86 -1.48 3.44
C ASP A 110 10.09 -1.55 4.36
N ARG A 111 10.04 -2.37 5.42
CA ARG A 111 11.19 -2.64 6.30
C ARG A 111 12.22 -3.59 5.68
N ALA A 112 11.77 -4.58 4.90
CA ALA A 112 12.65 -5.55 4.27
C ALA A 112 13.43 -4.95 3.09
N LEU A 113 12.78 -4.12 2.27
CA LEU A 113 13.30 -3.68 0.96
C LEU A 113 14.70 -3.02 1.01
N PRO A 114 15.03 -2.13 1.97
CA PRO A 114 16.36 -1.50 2.06
C PRO A 114 17.50 -2.50 2.29
N ALA A 115 17.24 -3.61 2.99
CA ALA A 115 18.26 -4.61 3.31
C ALA A 115 18.68 -5.46 2.11
N PHE A 116 17.85 -5.51 1.07
CA PHE A 116 18.10 -6.28 -0.15
C PHE A 116 18.60 -5.41 -1.30
N ALA A 117 19.11 -4.20 -1.05
CA ALA A 117 19.53 -3.26 -2.09
C ALA A 117 20.58 -3.81 -3.11
N GLY A 118 21.26 -4.91 -2.80
CA GLY A 118 22.18 -5.62 -3.69
C GLY A 118 21.67 -6.98 -4.22
N ASP A 119 20.44 -7.37 -3.91
CA ASP A 119 19.82 -8.63 -4.35
C ASP A 119 18.56 -8.32 -5.16
N ASP A 120 18.76 -8.10 -6.46
CA ASP A 120 17.70 -7.82 -7.43
C ASP A 120 16.58 -8.87 -7.39
N ALA A 121 16.93 -10.15 -7.21
CA ALA A 121 15.93 -11.23 -7.16
C ALA A 121 15.01 -11.04 -5.96
N MET A 122 15.57 -10.65 -4.82
CA MET A 122 14.79 -10.42 -3.62
C MET A 122 14.01 -9.12 -3.66
N ILE A 123 14.58 -8.05 -4.20
CA ILE A 123 13.82 -6.80 -4.43
C ILE A 123 12.60 -7.08 -5.32
N ILE A 124 12.76 -7.80 -6.43
CA ILE A 124 11.66 -8.18 -7.32
C ILE A 124 10.60 -8.98 -6.56
N ARG A 125 11.00 -9.95 -5.72
CA ARG A 125 10.07 -10.75 -4.91
C ARG A 125 9.30 -9.89 -3.89
N ILE A 126 9.97 -8.96 -3.22
CA ILE A 126 9.34 -8.05 -2.26
C ILE A 126 8.34 -7.14 -2.97
N LEU A 127 8.75 -6.50 -4.07
CA LEU A 127 7.89 -5.63 -4.88
C LEU A 127 6.66 -6.36 -5.43
N ASN A 128 6.80 -7.62 -5.85
CA ASN A 128 5.67 -8.45 -6.29
C ASN A 128 4.65 -8.68 -5.15
N ASN A 129 5.12 -9.02 -3.94
CA ASN A 129 4.22 -9.23 -2.82
C ASN A 129 3.60 -7.92 -2.30
N ARG A 130 4.35 -6.81 -2.35
CA ARG A 130 3.86 -5.47 -2.08
C ARG A 130 2.75 -5.06 -3.06
N GLY A 131 2.93 -5.36 -4.35
CA GLY A 131 1.89 -5.18 -5.37
C GLY A 131 0.63 -6.01 -5.09
N ASN A 132 0.79 -7.28 -4.70
CA ASN A 132 -0.34 -8.13 -4.29
C ASN A 132 -1.09 -7.54 -3.08
N ALA A 133 -0.38 -7.01 -2.08
CA ALA A 133 -0.98 -6.37 -0.91
C ALA A 133 -1.82 -5.15 -1.32
N TYR A 134 -1.28 -4.28 -2.17
CA TYR A 134 -2.03 -3.14 -2.71
C TYR A 134 -3.23 -3.57 -3.55
N TYR A 135 -3.11 -4.65 -4.33
CA TYR A 135 -4.23 -5.19 -5.10
C TYR A 135 -5.41 -5.58 -4.19
N PHE A 136 -5.14 -6.31 -3.10
CA PHE A 136 -6.19 -6.71 -2.16
C PHE A 136 -6.75 -5.55 -1.33
N LEU A 137 -6.02 -4.45 -1.23
CA LEU A 137 -6.50 -3.19 -0.66
C LEU A 137 -7.25 -2.31 -1.68
N GLU A 138 -7.42 -2.79 -2.92
CA GLU A 138 -8.01 -2.03 -4.04
C GLU A 138 -7.25 -0.73 -4.37
N GLU A 139 -6.00 -0.61 -3.91
CA GLU A 139 -5.09 0.50 -4.22
C GLU A 139 -4.39 0.22 -5.58
N TYR A 140 -5.19 0.06 -6.64
CA TYR A 140 -4.73 -0.41 -7.95
C TYR A 140 -3.59 0.41 -8.58
N PRO A 141 -3.53 1.75 -8.46
CA PRO A 141 -2.39 2.53 -8.96
C PRO A 141 -1.06 2.14 -8.30
N LYS A 142 -1.04 1.94 -6.97
CA LYS A 142 0.18 1.55 -6.23
C LYS A 142 0.56 0.09 -6.45
N CYS A 143 -0.44 -0.77 -6.67
CA CYS A 143 -0.25 -2.14 -7.11
C CYS A 143 0.53 -2.16 -8.43
N VAL A 144 0.06 -1.41 -9.43
CA VAL A 144 0.71 -1.28 -10.72
C VAL A 144 2.11 -0.67 -10.60
N GLU A 145 2.28 0.38 -9.80
CA GLU A 145 3.59 0.99 -9.55
C GLU A 145 4.61 -0.02 -9.00
N SER A 146 4.20 -0.83 -8.01
CA SER A 146 5.07 -1.85 -7.40
C SER A 146 5.53 -2.89 -8.44
N TYR A 147 4.63 -3.31 -9.32
CA TYR A 147 4.99 -4.24 -10.40
C TYR A 147 5.88 -3.61 -11.47
N HIS A 148 5.66 -2.35 -11.84
CA HIS A 148 6.56 -1.63 -12.74
C HIS A 148 7.96 -1.50 -12.18
N GLN A 149 8.10 -1.19 -10.88
CA GLN A 149 9.41 -1.16 -10.22
C GLN A 149 10.12 -2.52 -10.33
N ALA A 150 9.40 -3.63 -10.13
CA ALA A 150 9.98 -4.98 -10.30
C ALA A 150 10.42 -5.24 -11.77
N MET A 151 9.63 -4.76 -12.73
CA MET A 151 9.94 -4.87 -14.15
C MET A 151 11.15 -4.05 -14.59
N LEU A 152 11.39 -2.89 -13.99
CA LEU A 152 12.56 -2.04 -14.29
C LEU A 152 13.88 -2.70 -13.88
N ILE A 153 13.86 -3.59 -12.88
CA ILE A 153 15.05 -4.31 -12.42
C ILE A 153 15.40 -5.40 -13.43
N ARG A 154 14.53 -6.42 -13.57
CA ARG A 154 14.71 -7.50 -14.54
C ARG A 154 13.37 -7.92 -15.16
N PRO A 155 13.03 -7.43 -16.36
CA PRO A 155 11.75 -7.73 -17.03
C PRO A 155 11.51 -9.23 -17.30
N THR A 156 12.58 -10.01 -17.42
CA THR A 156 12.53 -11.45 -17.72
C THR A 156 12.24 -12.30 -16.49
N GLU A 157 12.51 -11.81 -15.28
CA GLU A 157 12.27 -12.55 -14.04
C GLU A 157 10.88 -12.35 -13.46
N VAL A 158 10.13 -11.37 -13.98
CA VAL A 158 8.75 -11.15 -13.58
C VAL A 158 7.90 -12.31 -14.07
N ARG A 159 7.34 -13.08 -13.12
CA ARG A 159 6.53 -14.28 -13.37
C ARG A 159 5.18 -13.95 -13.99
N GLY A 160 4.57 -14.94 -14.64
CA GLY A 160 3.26 -14.82 -15.25
C GLY A 160 2.16 -14.44 -14.26
N GLU A 161 2.21 -14.93 -13.01
CA GLU A 161 1.22 -14.59 -11.99
C GLU A 161 1.23 -13.11 -11.63
N THR A 162 2.42 -12.50 -11.55
CA THR A 162 2.57 -11.06 -11.31
C THR A 162 1.91 -10.26 -12.43
N LEU A 163 2.21 -10.61 -13.69
CA LEU A 163 1.64 -9.94 -14.85
C LEU A 163 0.12 -10.14 -14.95
N TYR A 164 -0.39 -11.30 -14.52
CA TYR A 164 -1.83 -11.55 -14.44
C TYR A 164 -2.50 -10.62 -13.41
N ASN A 165 -1.90 -10.47 -12.22
CA ASN A 165 -2.42 -9.57 -11.19
C ASN A 165 -2.35 -8.11 -11.64
N MET A 166 -1.25 -7.70 -12.27
CA MET A 166 -1.12 -6.38 -12.88
C MET A 166 -2.19 -6.12 -13.95
N GLY A 167 -2.45 -7.11 -14.80
CA GLY A 167 -3.52 -7.02 -15.81
C GLY A 167 -4.90 -6.85 -15.18
N THR A 168 -5.16 -7.54 -14.07
CA THR A 168 -6.41 -7.40 -13.32
C THR A 168 -6.52 -5.99 -12.71
N ALA A 169 -5.47 -5.48 -12.08
CA ALA A 169 -5.46 -4.12 -11.55
C ALA A 169 -5.71 -3.06 -12.64
N TYR A 170 -5.13 -3.23 -13.84
CA TYR A 170 -5.44 -2.37 -14.98
C TYR A 170 -6.89 -2.44 -15.44
N ALA A 171 -7.48 -3.63 -15.43
CA ALA A 171 -8.88 -3.81 -15.81
C ALA A 171 -9.83 -3.12 -14.82
N GLU A 172 -9.54 -3.17 -13.51
CA GLU A 172 -10.31 -2.47 -12.47
C GLU A 172 -10.20 -0.94 -12.61
N MET A 173 -9.07 -0.43 -13.11
CA MET A 173 -8.90 0.99 -13.47
C MET A 173 -9.49 1.35 -14.85
N GLU A 174 -10.28 0.47 -15.47
CA GLU A 174 -10.83 0.60 -16.83
C GLU A 174 -9.77 0.80 -17.95
N ARG A 175 -8.51 0.50 -17.67
CA ARG A 175 -7.40 0.57 -18.63
C ARG A 175 -7.27 -0.73 -19.40
N TYR A 176 -8.33 -1.08 -20.14
CA TYR A 176 -8.47 -2.41 -20.75
C TYR A 176 -7.38 -2.75 -21.76
N LYS A 177 -6.86 -1.77 -22.52
CA LYS A 177 -5.73 -2.00 -23.46
C LYS A 177 -4.47 -2.45 -22.73
N ASP A 178 -4.19 -1.85 -21.58
CA ASP A 178 -3.02 -2.17 -20.76
C ASP A 178 -3.21 -3.53 -20.07
N ALA A 179 -4.43 -3.80 -19.58
CA ALA A 179 -4.80 -5.09 -19.02
C ALA A 179 -4.57 -6.24 -20.01
N ILE A 180 -5.03 -6.09 -21.27
CA ILE A 180 -4.86 -7.09 -22.34
C ILE A 180 -3.38 -7.41 -22.54
N LYS A 181 -2.53 -6.38 -22.69
CA LYS A 181 -1.08 -6.56 -22.86
C LYS A 181 -0.47 -7.35 -21.70
N CYS A 182 -0.88 -7.08 -20.47
CA CYS A 182 -0.38 -7.79 -19.30
C CYS A 182 -0.79 -9.28 -19.33
N PHE A 183 -2.05 -9.58 -19.65
CA PHE A 183 -2.52 -10.96 -19.75
C PHE A 183 -1.84 -11.74 -20.90
N GLU A 184 -1.66 -11.11 -22.06
CA GLU A 184 -0.95 -11.72 -23.20
C GLU A 184 0.49 -12.08 -22.83
N GLN A 185 1.16 -11.19 -22.10
CA GLN A 185 2.53 -11.40 -21.65
C GLN A 185 2.67 -12.35 -20.47
N ALA A 186 1.61 -12.55 -19.70
CA ALA A 186 1.57 -13.51 -18.61
C ALA A 186 1.54 -14.96 -19.12
N ILE A 187 0.79 -15.23 -20.20
CA ILE A 187 0.58 -16.58 -20.75
C ILE A 187 1.87 -17.36 -21.03
N PRO A 188 2.92 -16.80 -21.67
CA PRO A 188 4.16 -17.53 -21.93
C PRO A 188 5.10 -17.66 -20.70
N ARG A 189 4.78 -17.03 -19.56
CA ARG A 189 5.69 -16.92 -18.39
C ARG A 189 5.33 -17.86 -17.24
N GLY A 190 5.20 -19.15 -17.55
CA GLY A 190 5.08 -20.19 -16.53
C GLY A 190 3.71 -20.32 -15.84
N LEU A 191 2.67 -19.64 -16.35
CA LEU A 191 1.31 -19.83 -15.84
C LEU A 191 0.86 -21.30 -15.97
N SER A 192 0.07 -21.79 -15.01
CA SER A 192 -0.64 -23.06 -15.14
C SER A 192 -1.65 -23.02 -16.31
N GLU A 193 -2.03 -24.18 -16.86
CA GLU A 193 -2.99 -24.23 -17.97
C GLU A 193 -4.34 -23.61 -17.61
N GLU A 194 -4.79 -23.79 -16.37
CA GLU A 194 -5.98 -23.13 -15.84
C GLU A 194 -5.82 -21.60 -15.80
N ALA A 195 -4.67 -21.12 -15.32
CA ALA A 195 -4.39 -19.69 -15.28
C ALA A 195 -4.27 -19.09 -16.68
N LYS A 196 -3.68 -19.81 -17.65
CA LYS A 196 -3.67 -19.42 -19.06
C LYS A 196 -5.06 -19.32 -19.64
N ARG A 197 -5.96 -20.26 -19.32
CA ARG A 197 -7.38 -20.20 -19.72
C ARG A 197 -8.06 -18.97 -19.13
N ARG A 198 -7.91 -18.72 -17.83
CA ARG A 198 -8.43 -17.51 -17.18
C ARG A 198 -7.88 -16.23 -17.80
N ALA A 199 -6.59 -16.17 -18.14
CA ALA A 199 -6.00 -15.01 -18.82
C ALA A 199 -6.65 -14.76 -20.18
N LYS A 200 -6.89 -15.81 -20.98
CA LYS A 200 -7.60 -15.70 -22.27
C LYS A 200 -9.03 -15.19 -22.10
N ASP A 201 -9.74 -15.65 -21.07
CA ASP A 201 -11.10 -15.19 -20.78
C ASP A 201 -11.11 -13.71 -20.37
N GLN A 202 -10.15 -13.28 -19.54
CA GLN A 202 -10.00 -11.87 -19.18
C GLN A 202 -9.64 -10.99 -20.39
N ILE A 203 -8.80 -11.46 -21.31
CA ILE A 203 -8.53 -10.76 -22.58
C ILE A 203 -9.81 -10.56 -23.38
N ARG A 204 -10.65 -11.61 -23.51
CA ARG A 204 -11.94 -11.49 -24.21
C ARG A 204 -12.86 -10.47 -23.52
N ARG A 205 -12.96 -10.52 -22.20
CA ARG A 205 -13.76 -9.57 -21.40
C ARG A 205 -13.27 -8.13 -21.60
N CYS A 206 -11.97 -7.88 -21.46
CA CYS A 206 -11.38 -6.57 -21.65
C CYS A 206 -11.61 -6.03 -23.07
N ASN A 207 -11.55 -6.89 -24.10
CA ASN A 207 -11.85 -6.48 -25.48
C ASN A 207 -13.30 -6.01 -25.66
N ILE A 208 -14.27 -6.68 -25.02
CA ILE A 208 -15.68 -6.28 -25.06
C ILE A 208 -15.87 -4.93 -24.36
N LEU A 209 -15.30 -4.77 -23.16
CA LEU A 209 -15.39 -3.55 -22.37
C LEU A 209 -14.73 -2.36 -23.10
N GLN A 210 -13.55 -2.58 -23.70
CA GLN A 210 -12.86 -1.56 -24.49
C GLN A 210 -13.72 -1.07 -25.67
N LYS A 211 -14.36 -1.99 -26.41
CA LYS A 211 -15.28 -1.62 -27.49
C LYS A 211 -16.48 -0.80 -26.98
N ALA A 212 -17.01 -1.14 -25.81
CA ALA A 212 -18.10 -0.39 -25.19
C ALA A 212 -17.66 1.03 -24.81
N VAL A 213 -16.46 1.20 -24.23
CA VAL A 213 -15.87 2.51 -23.93
C VAL A 213 -15.64 3.32 -25.20
N ASP A 214 -15.07 2.73 -26.24
CA ASP A 214 -14.82 3.42 -27.52
C ASP A 214 -16.13 3.85 -28.20
N LYS A 215 -17.18 3.03 -28.13
CA LYS A 215 -18.52 3.39 -28.63
C LYS A 215 -19.15 4.53 -27.83
N LYS A 216 -19.01 4.54 -26.50
CA LYS A 216 -19.46 5.65 -25.65
C LYS A 216 -18.70 6.93 -25.99
N ARG A 217 -17.38 6.87 -26.18
CA ARG A 217 -16.56 8.04 -26.53
C ARG A 217 -16.93 8.65 -27.88
N LYS A 218 -17.24 7.84 -28.90
CA LYS A 218 -17.69 8.32 -30.22
C LYS A 218 -19.07 8.99 -30.22
N LYS A 219 -19.86 8.78 -29.17
CA LYS A 219 -21.22 9.33 -29.03
C LYS A 219 -21.26 10.62 -28.19
N ARG A 220 -20.15 11.01 -27.55
CA ARG A 220 -20.01 12.25 -26.79
C ARG A 220 -19.37 13.30 -27.68
#